data_AF-A0A3M2DSR6-F1
#
_entry.id   AF-A0A3M2DSR6-F1
#
_cell.length_a   1.000
_cell.length_b   1.000
_cell.length_c   1.000
_cell.angle_alpha   90.00
_cell.angle_beta   90.00
_cell.angle_gamma   90.00
#
_symmetry.space_group_name_H-M   'P 1'
#
loop_
_entity.id
_entity.type
_entity.pdbx_description
1 polymer ?
#
loop_
_entity_poly.entity_id
_entity_poly.type
_entity_poly.pdbx_seq_one_letter_code
_entity_poly.pdbx_strand_id
1 'polypeptide(L)'
;MYATVADLRAEGVTEAQASDERLLALIDEAGHTIDQITGWFFEPRSMTFILDGRGTPSIEPPAPPIRLDRLAIGGSELSLDAEDLVVVGAPIQPGFDGPRLTLRHGRRFPRGRGNVEAEGLWGYTEDDGSPNGRTPLEIRRACM
;
A
#
# COMPACT_ATOMS: atom_id res chain seq x y z
N MET A 1 -10.58 1.64 -5.08
CA MET A 1 -11.05 2.43 -6.22
C MET A 1 -10.21 3.68 -6.39
N TYR A 2 -9.64 3.91 -7.59
CA TYR A 2 -8.71 5.03 -7.85
C TYR A 2 -9.37 6.28 -8.41
N ALA A 3 -10.48 6.12 -9.10
CA ALA A 3 -11.35 7.19 -9.58
C ALA A 3 -12.78 6.91 -9.10
N THR A 4 -13.67 7.88 -9.25
CA THR A 4 -15.09 7.71 -8.95
C THR A 4 -15.95 8.02 -10.17
N VAL A 5 -17.21 7.57 -10.16
CA VAL A 5 -18.18 7.97 -11.18
C VAL A 5 -18.28 9.50 -11.26
N ALA A 6 -18.26 10.19 -10.11
CA ALA A 6 -18.29 11.65 -10.04
C ALA A 6 -17.10 12.30 -10.76
N ASP A 7 -15.93 11.66 -10.77
CA ASP A 7 -14.77 12.16 -11.51
C ASP A 7 -15.01 12.13 -13.01
N LEU A 8 -15.53 11.01 -13.53
CA LEU A 8 -15.87 10.88 -14.95
C LEU A 8 -17.03 11.83 -15.34
N ARG A 9 -17.98 12.07 -14.44
CA ARG A 9 -19.02 13.10 -14.65
C ARG A 9 -18.42 14.49 -14.71
N ALA A 10 -17.43 14.80 -13.86
CA ALA A 10 -16.73 16.08 -13.88
C ALA A 10 -15.90 16.29 -15.16
N GLU A 11 -15.39 15.20 -15.76
CA GLU A 11 -14.73 15.20 -17.08
C GLU A 11 -15.73 15.29 -18.26
N GLY A 12 -17.04 15.31 -17.98
CA GLY A 12 -18.09 15.54 -18.98
C GLY A 12 -18.73 14.27 -19.55
N VAL A 13 -18.49 13.09 -18.98
CA VAL A 13 -19.21 11.88 -19.37
C VAL A 13 -20.68 11.98 -18.92
N THR A 14 -21.60 11.94 -19.87
CA THR A 14 -23.05 12.06 -19.65
C THR A 14 -23.72 10.71 -19.43
N GLU A 15 -24.90 10.69 -18.78
CA GLU A 15 -25.67 9.45 -18.56
C GLU A 15 -26.03 8.75 -19.88
N ALA A 16 -26.21 9.52 -20.96
CA ALA A 16 -26.47 8.99 -22.29
C ALA A 16 -25.27 8.24 -22.90
N GLN A 17 -24.03 8.60 -22.52
CA GLN A 17 -22.83 7.91 -22.98
C GLN A 17 -22.57 6.62 -22.19
N ALA A 18 -22.78 6.66 -20.88
CA ALA A 18 -22.65 5.51 -19.99
C ALA A 18 -23.47 5.71 -18.70
N SER A 19 -24.16 4.66 -18.27
CA SER A 19 -24.79 4.60 -16.96
C SER A 19 -23.75 4.56 -15.84
N ASP A 20 -24.12 4.95 -14.63
CA ASP A 20 -23.25 4.88 -13.46
C ASP A 20 -22.76 3.45 -13.17
N GLU A 21 -23.62 2.46 -13.37
CA GLU A 21 -23.27 1.04 -13.23
C GLU A 21 -22.17 0.63 -14.21
N ARG A 22 -22.25 1.09 -15.48
CA ARG A 22 -21.21 0.83 -16.47
C ARG A 22 -19.90 1.53 -16.12
N LEU A 23 -19.97 2.78 -15.65
CA LEU A 23 -18.78 3.52 -15.24
C LEU A 23 -18.09 2.87 -14.04
N LEU A 24 -18.88 2.43 -13.05
CA LEU A 24 -18.36 1.69 -11.90
C LEU A 24 -17.60 0.43 -12.33
N ALA A 25 -18.20 -0.38 -13.21
CA ALA A 25 -17.58 -1.60 -13.72
C ALA A 25 -16.25 -1.33 -14.46
N LEU A 26 -16.20 -0.27 -15.28
CA LEU A 26 -15.00 0.12 -16.01
C LEU A 26 -13.90 0.64 -15.07
N ILE A 27 -14.26 1.44 -14.07
CA ILE A 27 -13.32 1.93 -13.05
C ILE A 27 -12.73 0.76 -12.26
N ASP A 28 -13.54 -0.22 -11.87
CA ASP A 28 -13.08 -1.40 -11.14
C ASP A 28 -12.14 -2.26 -12.02
N GLU A 29 -12.48 -2.47 -13.29
CA GLU A 29 -11.64 -3.18 -14.26
C GLU A 29 -10.29 -2.46 -14.49
N ALA A 30 -10.33 -1.14 -14.69
CA ALA A 30 -9.13 -0.33 -14.88
C ALA A 30 -8.24 -0.35 -13.62
N GLY A 31 -8.84 -0.20 -12.44
CA GLY A 31 -8.14 -0.29 -11.16
C GLY A 31 -7.46 -1.64 -10.97
N HIS A 32 -8.14 -2.75 -11.25
CA HIS A 32 -7.54 -4.08 -11.19
C HIS A 32 -6.39 -4.24 -12.19
N THR A 33 -6.54 -3.71 -13.40
CA THR A 33 -5.49 -3.72 -14.42
C THR A 33 -4.26 -2.94 -13.97
N ILE A 34 -4.43 -1.77 -13.36
CA ILE A 34 -3.34 -0.98 -12.78
C ILE A 34 -2.62 -1.79 -11.69
N ASP A 35 -3.37 -2.45 -10.78
CA ASP A 35 -2.79 -3.28 -9.72
C ASP A 35 -1.93 -4.40 -10.28
N GLN A 36 -2.42 -5.10 -11.30
CA GLN A 36 -1.71 -6.20 -11.94
C GLN A 36 -0.44 -5.76 -12.67
N ILE A 37 -0.51 -4.64 -13.41
CA ILE A 37 0.62 -4.16 -14.21
C ILE A 37 1.72 -3.58 -13.33
N THR A 38 1.35 -2.82 -12.29
CA THR A 38 2.31 -2.14 -11.42
C THR A 38 2.82 -3.04 -10.29
N GLY A 39 2.06 -4.07 -9.93
CA GLY A 39 2.33 -4.92 -8.76
C GLY A 39 1.99 -4.27 -7.43
N TRP A 40 1.42 -3.06 -7.43
CA TRP A 40 1.03 -2.31 -6.24
C TRP A 40 -0.40 -1.83 -6.32
N PHE A 41 -0.97 -1.50 -5.16
CA PHE A 41 -2.25 -0.82 -5.07
C PHE A 41 -2.04 0.59 -4.49
N PHE A 42 -2.84 1.52 -4.97
CA PHE A 42 -2.64 2.97 -4.80
C PHE A 42 -3.70 3.62 -3.90
N GLU A 43 -4.22 2.84 -2.96
CA GLU A 43 -5.19 3.29 -1.97
C GLU A 43 -4.92 2.58 -0.64
N PRO A 44 -5.37 3.13 0.49
CA PRO A 44 -5.24 2.44 1.77
C PRO A 44 -6.07 1.15 1.82
N ARG A 45 -5.41 0.00 2.03
CA ARG A 45 -6.06 -1.31 2.25
C ARG A 45 -5.53 -1.96 3.52
N SER A 46 -6.45 -2.37 4.41
CA SER A 46 -6.08 -3.15 5.60
C SER A 46 -5.73 -4.57 5.21
N MET A 47 -4.52 -5.01 5.51
CA MET A 47 -4.02 -6.33 5.10
C MET A 47 -3.02 -6.88 6.11
N THR A 48 -2.90 -8.21 6.08
CA THR A 48 -1.82 -8.93 6.76
C THR A 48 -0.93 -9.58 5.71
N PHE A 49 0.36 -9.28 5.74
CA PHE A 49 1.37 -9.96 4.93
C PHE A 49 2.10 -11.02 5.75
N ILE A 50 2.25 -12.19 5.13
CA ILE A 50 3.08 -13.29 5.63
C ILE A 50 4.36 -13.29 4.80
N LEU A 51 5.49 -13.03 5.45
CA LEU A 51 6.77 -12.77 4.81
C LEU A 51 7.83 -13.78 5.24
N ASP A 52 8.80 -13.99 4.35
CA ASP A 52 9.96 -14.84 4.61
C ASP A 52 11.08 -14.01 5.24
N GLY A 53 11.50 -14.37 6.45
CA GLY A 53 12.70 -13.78 7.04
C GLY A 53 13.96 -14.25 6.32
N ARG A 54 14.94 -13.35 6.13
CA ARG A 54 16.14 -13.59 5.30
C ARG A 54 17.47 -13.67 6.08
N GLY A 55 17.43 -13.52 7.40
CA GLY A 55 18.63 -13.40 8.24
C GLY A 55 19.26 -12.00 8.19
N THR A 56 18.50 -11.02 7.71
CA THR A 56 18.89 -9.62 7.54
C THR A 56 18.11 -8.74 8.51
N PRO A 57 18.63 -7.54 8.86
CA PRO A 57 17.87 -6.58 9.66
C PRO A 57 16.67 -6.02 8.89
N SER A 58 16.69 -6.04 7.56
CA SER A 58 15.65 -5.51 6.69
C SER A 58 14.89 -6.60 5.95
N ILE A 59 13.60 -6.35 5.73
CA ILE A 59 12.75 -7.07 4.77
C ILE A 59 11.93 -6.07 3.94
N GLU A 60 11.60 -6.45 2.71
CA GLU A 60 10.79 -5.67 1.78
C GLU A 60 9.38 -6.25 1.70
N PRO A 61 8.36 -5.58 2.25
CA PRO A 61 6.97 -6.02 2.09
C PRO A 61 6.45 -5.75 0.66
N PRO A 62 5.39 -6.44 0.20
CA PRO A 62 4.87 -6.31 -1.16
C PRO A 62 4.28 -4.93 -1.49
N ALA A 63 3.82 -4.19 -0.49
CA ALA A 63 3.28 -2.85 -0.64
C ALA A 63 3.83 -1.92 0.46
N PRO A 64 3.83 -0.59 0.25
CA PRO A 64 4.25 0.36 1.28
C PRO A 64 3.32 0.31 2.50
N PRO A 65 3.87 0.18 3.72
CA PRO A 65 3.08 0.36 4.93
C PRO A 65 2.69 1.84 5.07
N ILE A 66 1.41 2.13 5.23
CA ILE A 66 0.92 3.44 5.69
C ILE A 66 0.97 3.49 7.22
N ARG A 67 0.56 2.38 7.85
CA ARG A 67 0.63 2.18 9.29
C ARG A 67 0.81 0.69 9.56
N LEU A 68 1.65 0.34 10.52
CA LEU A 68 1.70 -1.01 11.08
C LEU A 68 0.84 -1.07 12.34
N ASP A 69 -0.01 -2.09 12.43
CA ASP A 69 -0.81 -2.40 13.61
C ASP A 69 -0.16 -3.51 14.43
N ARG A 70 0.52 -4.46 13.77
CA ARG A 70 1.23 -5.56 14.41
C ARG A 70 2.38 -6.05 13.54
N LEU A 71 3.50 -6.38 14.18
CA LEU A 71 4.63 -7.08 13.56
C LEU A 71 5.04 -8.23 14.48
N ALA A 72 5.10 -9.45 13.96
CA ALA A 72 5.47 -10.63 14.75
C ALA A 72 6.45 -11.54 14.01
N ILE A 73 7.28 -12.24 14.77
CA ILE A 73 8.20 -13.27 14.28
C ILE A 73 7.88 -14.57 15.02
N GLY A 74 7.46 -15.62 14.29
CA GLY A 74 7.09 -16.91 14.87
C GLY A 74 6.01 -16.79 15.96
N GLY A 75 5.05 -15.89 15.79
CA GLY A 75 4.00 -15.59 16.76
C GLY A 75 4.39 -14.66 17.91
N SER A 76 5.67 -14.31 18.06
CA SER A 76 6.12 -13.34 19.07
C SER A 76 6.07 -11.92 18.51
N GLU A 77 5.27 -11.05 19.14
CA GLU A 77 5.14 -9.65 18.74
C GLU A 77 6.43 -8.86 19.00
N LEU A 78 6.70 -7.93 18.08
CA LEU A 78 7.79 -6.97 18.15
C LEU A 78 7.25 -5.59 18.49
N SER A 79 8.10 -4.77 19.13
CA SER A 79 7.85 -3.34 19.28
C SER A 79 7.80 -2.64 17.91
N LEU A 80 6.85 -1.73 17.75
CA LEU A 80 6.71 -0.85 16.58
C LEU A 80 7.28 0.54 16.82
N ASP A 81 7.88 0.78 18.00
CA ASP A 81 8.47 2.07 18.34
C ASP A 81 9.62 2.41 17.39
N ALA A 82 9.77 3.69 17.06
CA ALA A 82 10.77 4.16 16.09
C ALA A 82 12.23 3.88 16.53
N GLU A 83 12.46 3.70 17.83
CA GLU A 83 13.74 3.26 18.40
C GLU A 83 14.04 1.80 18.11
N ASP A 84 13.02 0.98 17.90
CA ASP A 84 13.12 -0.46 17.69
C ASP A 84 13.02 -0.85 16.21
N LEU A 85 12.28 -0.07 15.42
CA LEU A 85 11.88 -0.37 14.05
C LEU A 85 11.95 0.90 13.18
N VAL A 86 12.60 0.78 12.02
CA VAL A 86 12.46 1.76 10.93
C VAL A 86 11.46 1.24 9.93
N VAL A 87 10.50 2.10 9.59
CA VAL A 87 9.49 1.83 8.57
C VAL A 87 9.70 2.81 7.42
N VAL A 88 9.95 2.29 6.22
CA VAL A 88 9.91 3.03 4.96
C VAL A 88 8.64 2.62 4.24
N GLY A 89 7.74 3.57 4.04
CA GLY A 89 6.40 3.31 3.55
C GLY A 89 5.74 4.56 2.98
N ALA A 90 4.42 4.64 3.12
CA ALA A 90 3.59 5.72 2.62
C ALA A 90 2.97 6.56 3.76
N PRO A 91 2.52 7.81 3.53
CA PRO A 91 2.58 8.56 2.26
C PRO A 91 4.00 8.73 1.74
N ILE A 92 4.18 8.50 0.44
CA ILE A 92 5.49 8.41 -0.20
C ILE A 92 6.21 9.75 -0.12
N GLN A 93 7.42 9.74 0.43
CA GLN A 93 8.28 10.91 0.57
C GLN A 93 9.35 10.96 -0.54
N PRO A 94 9.94 12.14 -0.82
CA PRO A 94 11.06 12.25 -1.75
C PRO A 94 12.19 11.27 -1.42
N GLY A 95 12.68 10.54 -2.43
CA GLY A 95 13.74 9.54 -2.27
C GLY A 95 13.26 8.13 -1.89
N PHE A 96 11.95 7.87 -1.88
CA PHE A 96 11.43 6.51 -1.75
C PHE A 96 11.95 5.59 -2.85
N ASP A 97 12.65 4.52 -2.45
CA ASP A 97 13.24 3.51 -3.33
C ASP A 97 12.55 2.14 -3.23
N GLY A 98 11.62 2.01 -2.30
CA GLY A 98 10.86 0.78 -2.04
C GLY A 98 10.45 0.67 -0.57
N PRO A 99 9.44 -0.17 -0.29
CA PRO A 99 8.97 -0.34 1.07
C PRO A 99 9.94 -1.19 1.88
N ARG A 100 10.11 -0.87 3.17
CA ARG A 100 11.09 -1.56 4.01
C ARG A 100 10.69 -1.54 5.48
N LEU A 101 10.85 -2.69 6.13
CA LEU A 101 10.84 -2.81 7.59
C LEU A 101 12.25 -3.19 8.04
N THR A 102 12.86 -2.39 8.92
CA THR A 102 14.23 -2.62 9.39
C THR A 102 14.30 -2.63 10.92
N LEU A 103 14.69 -3.77 11.48
CA LEU A 103 14.93 -3.89 12.92
C LEU A 103 16.23 -3.18 13.32
N ARG A 104 16.18 -2.46 14.45
CA ARG A 104 17.34 -1.80 15.05
C ARG A 104 18.06 -2.70 16.06
N HIS A 105 19.13 -2.17 16.66
CA HIS A 105 19.92 -2.81 17.73
C HIS A 105 20.55 -4.17 17.37
N GLY A 106 20.95 -4.34 16.11
CA GLY A 106 21.58 -5.57 15.63
C GLY A 106 20.63 -6.78 15.52
N ARG A 107 19.33 -6.59 15.78
CA ARG A 107 18.29 -7.60 15.57
C ARG A 107 18.10 -7.88 14.09
N ARG A 108 17.58 -9.06 13.78
CA ARG A 108 17.40 -9.57 12.41
C ARG A 108 16.10 -10.34 12.30
N PHE A 109 15.48 -10.30 11.14
CA PHE A 109 14.42 -11.23 10.78
C PHE A 109 15.07 -12.61 10.54
N PRO A 110 14.82 -13.62 11.40
CA PRO A 110 15.48 -14.92 11.29
C PRO A 110 15.06 -15.63 10.00
N ARG A 111 15.96 -16.44 9.43
CA ARG A 111 15.64 -17.20 8.21
C ARG A 111 14.46 -18.14 8.45
N GLY A 112 13.45 -18.05 7.61
CA GLY A 112 12.27 -18.91 7.66
C GLY A 112 11.27 -18.56 6.57
N ARG A 113 10.42 -19.52 6.23
CA ARG A 113 9.29 -19.28 5.31
C ARG A 113 8.06 -18.88 6.11
N GLY A 114 7.41 -17.80 5.71
CA GLY A 114 6.19 -17.28 6.32
C GLY A 114 6.26 -17.10 7.83
N ASN A 115 7.45 -16.80 8.36
CA ASN A 115 7.69 -16.70 9.79
C ASN A 115 7.59 -15.26 10.31
N VAL A 116 7.33 -14.30 9.43
CA VAL A 116 7.10 -12.90 9.77
C VAL A 116 5.68 -12.53 9.38
N GLU A 117 4.92 -11.98 10.31
CA GLU A 117 3.56 -11.49 10.10
C GLU A 117 3.56 -9.98 10.28
N ALA A 118 3.08 -9.24 9.28
CA ALA A 118 2.95 -7.79 9.33
C ALA A 118 1.51 -7.42 8.99
N GLU A 119 0.77 -6.91 9.98
CA GLU A 119 -0.59 -6.43 9.83
C GLU A 119 -0.60 -4.91 9.89
N GLY A 120 -1.46 -4.31 9.08
CA GLY A 120 -1.62 -2.87 9.08
C GLY A 120 -2.44 -2.35 7.93
N LEU A 121 -2.29 -1.04 7.72
CA LEU A 121 -2.81 -0.33 6.57
C LEU A 121 -1.68 -0.16 5.55
N TRP A 122 -1.91 -0.55 4.31
CA TRP A 122 -0.91 -0.60 3.25
C TRP A 122 -1.40 0.18 2.04
N GLY A 123 -0.49 0.54 1.14
CA GLY A 123 -0.80 1.13 -0.15
C GLY A 123 0.21 2.20 -0.55
N TYR A 124 0.38 2.40 -1.86
CA TYR A 124 1.15 3.52 -2.38
C TYR A 124 0.26 4.76 -2.40
N THR A 125 0.44 5.67 -1.44
CA THR A 125 -0.28 6.94 -1.37
C THR A 125 0.68 8.11 -1.42
N GLU A 126 0.24 9.25 -1.93
CA GLU A 126 0.99 10.50 -1.86
C GLU A 126 0.49 11.36 -0.72
N ASP A 127 1.36 12.26 -0.23
CA ASP A 127 1.01 13.17 0.84
C ASP A 127 -0.04 14.19 0.39
N ASP A 128 -1.11 14.30 1.17
CA ASP A 128 -2.16 15.31 1.05
C ASP A 128 -2.42 16.04 2.37
N GLY A 129 -1.52 15.88 3.34
CA GLY A 129 -1.64 16.38 4.71
C GLY A 129 -2.46 15.48 5.64
N SER A 130 -3.09 14.41 5.13
CA SER A 130 -3.75 13.40 5.96
C SER A 130 -2.80 12.28 6.37
N PRO A 131 -3.07 11.56 7.47
CA PRO A 131 -2.22 10.44 7.90
C PRO A 131 -2.11 9.29 6.90
N ASN A 132 -3.12 9.12 6.03
CA ASN A 132 -3.16 8.01 5.08
C ASN A 132 -2.68 8.42 3.68
N GLY A 133 -2.56 9.72 3.43
CA GLY A 133 -2.37 10.26 2.10
C GLY A 133 -3.58 10.01 1.20
N ARG A 134 -3.37 10.27 -0.08
CA ARG A 134 -4.36 10.02 -1.14
C ARG A 134 -3.78 9.14 -2.25
N THR A 135 -4.67 8.60 -3.08
CA THR A 135 -4.29 8.04 -4.38
C THR A 135 -3.51 9.08 -5.19
N PRO A 136 -2.32 8.74 -5.75
CA PRO A 136 -1.59 9.66 -6.62
C PRO A 136 -2.45 10.17 -7.77
N LEU A 137 -2.38 11.47 -8.05
CA LEU A 137 -3.22 12.09 -9.08
C LEU A 137 -3.02 11.47 -10.46
N GLU A 138 -1.80 11.04 -10.79
CA GLU A 138 -1.46 10.37 -12.05
C GLU A 138 -2.16 9.02 -12.16
N ILE A 139 -2.24 8.25 -11.07
CA ILE A 139 -2.94 6.97 -11.03
C ILE A 139 -4.45 7.18 -11.16
N ARG A 140 -4.99 8.17 -10.45
CA ARG A 140 -6.41 8.56 -10.60
C ARG A 140 -6.73 8.93 -12.05
N ARG A 141 -5.89 9.73 -12.70
CA ARG A 141 -6.05 10.14 -14.11
C ARG A 141 -5.86 8.99 -15.09
N ALA A 142 -4.94 8.06 -14.82
CA ALA A 142 -4.74 6.88 -15.66
C ALA A 142 -5.90 5.86 -15.54
N CYS A 143 -6.60 5.87 -14.41
CA CYS A 143 -7.77 5.02 -14.18
C CYS A 143 -9.04 5.55 -14.86
N MET A 144 -9.14 6.87 -15.07
CA MET A 144 -10.23 7.53 -15.81
C MET A 144 -10.07 7.36 -17.32
#